data_AF-A0A833ANB9-F1
#
_entry.id   AF-A0A833ANB9-F1
#
_cell.length_a   1.000
_cell.length_b   1.000
_cell.length_c   1.000
_cell.angle_alpha   90.00
_cell.angle_beta   90.00
_cell.angle_gamma   90.00
#
_symmetry.space_group_name_H-M   'P 1'
#
loop_
_entity.id
_entity.type
_entity.pdbx_description
1 polymer ?
#
loop_
_entity_poly.entity_id
_entity_poly.type
_entity_poly.pdbx_seq_one_letter_code
_entity_poly.pdbx_strand_id
1 'polypeptide(L)'
;MNNQPHFQIEKIISASKPGSGHAPFEIRFIWVGLFFTVFGGLSVGTIAAISSAFHLPMLSYYVTMYQSHGFLQLVAWTGGFILPISLHFIPRFAGVPLKYKKAPSVVFTFFAVSLLFRYVGKLFVPLASTMSEWISLISGVFFFAGISYYIYSILRIMLEAKKKIKRPAFPPVAPFFLMVLAGWGGYAALDVFLSVHMLITDSVVAETIWSRFAVEYFIGFVLFPISFSFAIRTFPLYLRLPAADWPVRKLAIFYAFSTMIYLLPLVPFLQKLNYSVSAATSAVGILLRCCAVIWLIWKLDILTRVQITWLQKYEMETPKERKPTRAGLPDYGEFGRFELPVYAAFSWLFLGVVLQGVNESV
;
A
#
# COMPACT_ATOMS: atom_id res chain seq x y z
N MET A 1 43.32 1.68 -29.10
CA MET A 1 42.73 2.20 -27.85
C MET A 1 41.36 2.77 -28.18
N ASN A 2 40.41 2.67 -27.23
CA ASN A 2 38.97 3.00 -27.31
C ASN A 2 38.04 1.96 -27.96
N ASN A 3 37.58 1.02 -27.14
CA ASN A 3 36.24 0.43 -27.26
C ASN A 3 35.53 0.61 -25.91
N GLN A 4 34.66 1.61 -25.83
CA GLN A 4 33.81 1.83 -24.65
C GLN A 4 32.61 0.86 -24.64
N PRO A 5 32.26 0.26 -23.48
CA PRO A 5 31.10 -0.62 -23.35
C PRO A 5 29.88 0.18 -22.88
N HIS A 6 29.26 0.98 -23.76
CA HIS A 6 28.09 1.80 -23.37
C HIS A 6 26.73 1.33 -23.89
N PHE A 7 26.61 0.17 -24.55
CA PHE A 7 25.39 -0.20 -25.28
C PHE A 7 24.79 -1.59 -25.00
N GLN A 8 24.92 -2.11 -23.77
CA GLN A 8 24.28 -3.40 -23.41
C GLN A 8 23.26 -3.35 -22.26
N ILE A 9 23.06 -2.21 -21.57
CA ILE A 9 22.10 -2.16 -20.46
C ILE A 9 20.64 -2.11 -20.96
N GLU A 10 20.35 -1.47 -22.09
CA GLU A 10 18.97 -1.38 -22.60
C GLU A 10 18.41 -2.72 -23.13
N LYS A 11 19.26 -3.63 -23.60
CA LYS A 11 18.82 -4.93 -24.13
C LYS A 11 18.49 -5.96 -23.04
N ILE A 12 18.99 -5.77 -21.82
CA ILE A 12 18.75 -6.68 -20.69
C ILE A 12 17.39 -6.37 -20.03
N ILE A 13 16.87 -5.14 -20.15
CA ILE A 13 15.57 -4.76 -19.58
C ILE A 13 14.40 -5.20 -20.50
N SER A 14 14.62 -5.41 -21.80
CA SER A 14 13.55 -5.77 -22.76
C SER A 14 13.39 -7.26 -23.05
N ALA A 15 14.27 -8.14 -22.57
CA ALA A 15 14.19 -9.57 -22.84
C ALA A 15 13.31 -10.32 -21.80
N SER A 16 12.06 -9.90 -21.62
CA SER A 16 11.05 -10.80 -21.04
C SER A 16 10.81 -11.93 -22.03
N LYS A 17 11.10 -13.18 -21.65
CA LYS A 17 10.81 -14.36 -22.48
C LYS A 17 9.40 -14.25 -23.10
N PRO A 18 9.27 -14.26 -24.43
CA PRO A 18 7.96 -14.27 -25.08
C PRO A 18 7.30 -15.61 -24.77
N GLY A 19 6.38 -15.64 -23.79
CA GLY A 19 5.68 -16.88 -23.46
C GLY A 19 4.90 -16.91 -22.14
N SER A 20 5.14 -16.02 -21.18
CA SER A 20 4.46 -16.12 -19.87
C SER A 20 3.01 -15.61 -19.85
N GLY A 21 2.54 -14.93 -20.90
CA GLY A 21 1.21 -14.30 -20.96
C GLY A 21 0.98 -13.15 -19.97
N HIS A 22 1.85 -12.96 -18.97
CA HIS A 22 1.74 -11.94 -17.94
C HIS A 22 2.24 -10.57 -18.43
N ALA A 23 1.61 -9.50 -17.94
CA ALA A 23 2.05 -8.13 -18.21
C ALA A 23 3.44 -7.85 -17.58
N PRO A 24 4.25 -6.96 -18.19
CA PRO A 24 5.50 -6.49 -17.60
C PRO A 24 5.24 -5.70 -16.31
N PHE A 25 6.28 -5.53 -15.50
CA PHE A 25 6.23 -4.65 -14.33
C PHE A 25 6.24 -3.19 -14.78
N GLU A 26 5.29 -2.39 -14.30
CA GLU A 26 5.20 -0.97 -14.66
C GLU A 26 5.98 -0.10 -13.67
N ILE A 27 7.29 0.02 -13.88
CA ILE A 27 8.22 0.72 -12.98
C ILE A 27 7.92 2.22 -12.83
N ARG A 28 7.22 2.82 -13.80
CA ARG A 28 6.90 4.26 -13.80
C ARG A 28 6.07 4.69 -12.59
N PHE A 29 5.24 3.80 -12.03
CA PHE A 29 4.52 4.07 -10.79
C PHE A 29 5.45 4.41 -9.62
N ILE A 30 6.56 3.68 -9.49
CA ILE A 30 7.53 3.88 -8.40
C ILE A 30 8.22 5.24 -8.58
N TRP A 31 8.69 5.55 -9.78
CA TRP A 31 9.38 6.81 -10.04
C TRP A 31 8.47 8.03 -9.87
N VAL A 32 7.24 7.97 -10.41
CA VAL A 32 6.25 9.03 -10.22
C VAL A 32 5.85 9.15 -8.76
N GLY A 33 5.65 8.02 -8.07
CA GLY A 33 5.38 7.98 -6.64
C GLY A 33 6.48 8.71 -5.86
N LEU A 34 7.74 8.27 -6.01
CA LEU A 34 8.89 8.88 -5.37
C LEU A 34 9.04 10.38 -5.69
N PHE A 35 8.84 10.78 -6.94
CA PHE A 35 8.88 12.19 -7.34
C PHE A 35 7.88 13.03 -6.51
N PHE A 36 6.61 12.64 -6.50
CA PHE A 36 5.58 13.37 -5.74
C PHE A 36 5.76 13.24 -4.22
N THR A 37 6.29 12.12 -3.74
CA THR A 37 6.64 11.94 -2.32
C THR A 37 7.74 12.91 -1.90
N VAL A 38 8.80 13.08 -2.69
CA VAL A 38 9.93 13.94 -2.33
C VAL A 38 9.56 15.41 -2.50
N PHE A 39 9.10 15.80 -3.69
CA PHE A 39 8.87 17.20 -4.04
C PHE A 39 7.53 17.75 -3.54
N GLY A 40 6.52 16.89 -3.38
CA GLY A 40 5.24 17.27 -2.82
C GLY A 40 5.14 16.95 -1.34
N GLY A 41 5.25 15.66 -0.98
CA GLY A 41 5.10 15.19 0.39
C GLY A 41 6.17 15.75 1.33
N LEU A 42 7.39 15.25 1.25
CA LEU A 42 8.48 15.57 2.19
C LEU A 42 8.77 17.06 2.22
N SER A 43 8.82 17.73 1.06
CA SER A 43 9.08 19.17 0.99
C SER A 43 8.07 19.98 1.81
N VAL A 44 6.76 19.70 1.70
CA VAL A 44 5.73 20.38 2.50
C VAL A 44 5.85 20.03 3.98
N GLY A 45 6.14 18.78 4.31
CA GLY A 45 6.36 18.35 5.70
C GLY A 45 7.58 19.03 6.33
N THR A 46 8.66 19.21 5.57
CA THR A 46 9.87 19.92 6.00
C THR A 46 9.58 21.40 6.22
N ILE A 47 8.87 22.07 5.30
CA ILE A 47 8.48 23.48 5.46
C ILE A 47 7.64 23.63 6.74
N ALA A 48 6.68 22.74 6.96
CA ALA A 48 5.87 22.75 8.17
C ALA A 48 6.68 22.57 9.46
N ALA A 49 7.63 21.63 9.47
CA ALA A 49 8.49 21.39 10.62
C ALA A 49 9.38 22.61 10.91
N ILE A 50 9.96 23.23 9.87
CA ILE A 50 10.77 24.45 9.98
C ILE A 50 9.89 25.60 10.50
N SER A 51 8.72 25.84 9.91
CA SER A 51 7.83 26.92 10.36
C SER A 51 7.41 26.75 11.82
N SER A 52 7.15 25.52 12.25
CA SER A 52 6.86 25.20 13.66
C SER A 52 8.08 25.45 14.56
N ALA A 53 9.26 24.96 14.19
CA ALA A 53 10.49 25.05 14.98
C ALA A 53 11.01 26.48 15.15
N PHE A 54 10.81 27.34 14.14
CA PHE A 54 11.27 28.73 14.14
C PHE A 54 10.14 29.74 14.38
N HIS A 55 8.95 29.28 14.76
CA HIS A 55 7.77 30.12 14.99
C HIS A 55 7.44 31.08 13.83
N LEU A 56 7.64 30.62 12.59
CA LEU A 56 7.34 31.41 11.40
C LEU A 56 5.81 31.53 11.23
N PRO A 57 5.30 32.67 10.73
CA PRO A 57 3.87 32.84 10.51
C PRO A 57 3.37 31.83 9.47
N MET A 58 2.39 31.01 9.88
CA MET A 58 1.72 30.07 8.99
C MET A 58 0.75 30.84 8.09
N LEU A 59 1.02 30.83 6.78
CA LEU A 59 0.13 31.46 5.81
C LEU A 59 -1.19 30.67 5.72
N SER A 60 -2.28 31.34 5.39
CA SER A 60 -3.63 30.74 5.35
C SER A 60 -3.75 29.52 4.41
N TYR A 61 -2.89 29.41 3.38
CA TYR A 61 -2.89 28.28 2.45
C TYR A 61 -2.15 27.03 2.97
N TYR A 62 -1.48 27.08 4.13
CA TYR A 62 -0.75 25.95 4.70
C TYR A 62 -1.67 24.76 4.98
N VAL A 63 -2.89 25.01 5.45
CA VAL A 63 -3.90 23.95 5.70
C VAL A 63 -4.14 23.12 4.43
N THR A 64 -4.26 23.80 3.29
CA THR A 64 -4.44 23.14 1.99
C THR A 64 -3.20 22.35 1.57
N MET A 65 -2.01 22.87 1.87
CA MET A 65 -0.74 22.16 1.62
C MET A 65 -0.59 20.94 2.51
N TYR A 66 -1.02 20.98 3.78
CA TYR A 66 -1.03 19.81 4.68
C TYR A 66 -1.92 18.69 4.17
N GLN A 67 -3.10 19.02 3.66
CA GLN A 67 -3.97 18.00 3.04
C GLN A 67 -3.34 17.42 1.77
N SER A 68 -2.72 18.27 0.95
CA SER A 68 -1.96 17.80 -0.24
C SER A 68 -0.81 16.89 0.17
N HIS A 69 -0.05 17.25 1.20
CA HIS A 69 1.02 16.44 1.78
C HIS A 69 0.53 15.04 2.15
N GLY A 70 -0.57 14.96 2.93
CA GLY A 70 -1.14 13.69 3.36
C GLY A 70 -1.57 12.83 2.17
N PHE A 71 -2.25 13.42 1.18
CA PHE A 71 -2.65 12.72 -0.04
C PHE A 71 -1.43 12.24 -0.84
N LEU A 72 -0.41 13.06 -1.06
CA LEU A 72 0.77 12.66 -1.84
C LEU A 72 1.63 11.62 -1.10
N GLN A 73 1.72 11.68 0.23
CA GLN A 73 2.37 10.63 1.01
C GLN A 73 1.58 9.32 0.96
N LEU A 74 0.26 9.34 1.13
CA LEU A 74 -0.50 8.09 1.11
C LEU A 74 -0.67 7.54 -0.31
N VAL A 75 -1.14 8.36 -1.23
CA VAL A 75 -1.48 7.92 -2.59
C VAL A 75 -0.26 7.85 -3.48
N ALA A 76 0.60 8.88 -3.52
CA ALA A 76 1.75 8.86 -4.44
C ALA A 76 2.82 7.86 -3.98
N TRP A 77 3.25 7.95 -2.73
CA TRP A 77 4.23 6.99 -2.19
C TRP A 77 3.59 5.60 -2.13
N THR A 78 2.63 5.41 -1.23
CA THR A 78 2.14 4.06 -0.93
C THR A 78 1.42 3.45 -2.13
N GLY A 79 0.56 4.21 -2.81
CA GLY A 79 -0.10 3.76 -4.03
C GLY A 79 0.88 3.46 -5.18
N GLY A 80 1.92 4.28 -5.34
CA GLY A 80 2.97 4.10 -6.34
C GLY A 80 3.77 2.80 -6.15
N PHE A 81 3.87 2.28 -4.92
CA PHE A 81 4.43 0.96 -4.66
C PHE A 81 3.37 -0.15 -4.73
N ILE A 82 2.21 0.04 -4.10
CA ILE A 82 1.17 -0.99 -3.98
C ILE A 82 0.58 -1.39 -5.34
N LEU A 83 0.17 -0.42 -6.15
CA LEU A 83 -0.54 -0.68 -7.41
C LEU A 83 0.27 -1.52 -8.40
N PRO A 84 1.52 -1.15 -8.78
CA PRO A 84 2.29 -1.93 -9.74
C PRO A 84 2.69 -3.29 -9.18
N ILE A 85 3.02 -3.39 -7.88
CA ILE A 85 3.34 -4.66 -7.23
C ILE A 85 2.12 -5.57 -7.26
N SER A 86 0.93 -5.07 -6.93
CA SER A 86 -0.32 -5.84 -6.97
C SER A 86 -0.66 -6.32 -8.38
N LEU A 87 -0.61 -5.42 -9.36
CA LEU A 87 -0.85 -5.73 -10.78
C LEU A 87 0.18 -6.71 -11.37
N HIS A 88 1.36 -6.80 -10.76
CA HIS A 88 2.39 -7.76 -11.17
C HIS A 88 2.26 -9.10 -10.46
N PHE A 89 2.18 -9.11 -9.14
CA PHE A 89 2.28 -10.33 -8.34
C PHE A 89 0.95 -11.07 -8.20
N ILE A 90 -0.18 -10.38 -8.06
CA ILE A 90 -1.49 -11.05 -7.90
C ILE A 90 -1.82 -11.97 -9.08
N PRO A 91 -1.70 -11.54 -10.36
CA PRO A 91 -1.91 -12.43 -11.50
C PRO A 91 -1.01 -13.68 -11.45
N ARG A 92 0.24 -13.51 -11.01
CA ARG A 92 1.24 -14.59 -10.92
C ARG A 92 0.95 -15.56 -9.78
N PHE A 93 0.55 -15.05 -8.62
CA PHE A 93 0.09 -15.87 -7.49
C PHE A 93 -1.16 -16.67 -7.85
N ALA A 94 -2.10 -16.03 -8.54
CA ALA A 94 -3.33 -16.64 -9.04
C ALA A 94 -3.09 -17.61 -10.21
N GLY A 95 -1.97 -17.48 -10.93
CA GLY A 95 -1.73 -18.24 -12.16
C GLY A 95 -2.66 -17.86 -13.32
N VAL A 96 -3.23 -16.65 -13.26
CA VAL A 96 -4.17 -16.11 -14.26
C VAL A 96 -3.58 -14.80 -14.77
N PRO A 97 -3.23 -14.68 -16.06
CA PRO A 97 -2.72 -13.43 -16.61
C PRO A 97 -3.80 -12.35 -16.62
N LEU A 98 -3.38 -11.08 -16.65
CA LEU A 98 -4.29 -9.96 -16.90
C LEU A 98 -4.94 -10.13 -18.28
N LYS A 99 -6.26 -9.89 -18.36
CA LYS A 99 -7.00 -9.93 -19.64
C LYS A 99 -6.36 -8.99 -20.68
N TYR A 100 -5.99 -7.79 -20.25
CA TYR A 100 -5.37 -6.78 -21.09
C TYR A 100 -3.95 -6.51 -20.61
N LYS A 101 -2.95 -6.75 -21.47
CA LYS A 101 -1.54 -6.49 -21.16
C LYS A 101 -1.25 -5.01 -20.89
N LYS A 102 -2.06 -4.10 -21.46
CA LYS A 102 -1.97 -2.65 -21.24
C LYS A 102 -2.62 -2.17 -19.95
N ALA A 103 -3.28 -3.05 -19.18
CA ALA A 103 -4.01 -2.63 -17.99
C ALA A 103 -3.14 -1.86 -16.97
N PRO A 104 -1.89 -2.27 -16.68
CA PRO A 104 -1.04 -1.51 -15.76
C PRO A 104 -0.73 -0.09 -16.26
N SER A 105 -0.47 0.08 -17.56
CA SER A 105 -0.19 1.40 -18.13
C SER A 105 -1.42 2.30 -18.15
N VAL A 106 -2.63 1.75 -18.31
CA VAL A 106 -3.88 2.52 -18.20
C VAL A 106 -4.10 3.00 -16.76
N VAL A 107 -3.97 2.10 -15.77
CA VAL A 107 -4.06 2.48 -14.35
C VAL A 107 -3.01 3.55 -14.02
N PHE A 108 -1.78 3.40 -14.54
CA PHE A 108 -0.70 4.37 -14.37
C PHE A 108 -1.09 5.76 -14.87
N THR A 109 -1.65 5.86 -16.09
CA THR A 109 -2.02 7.16 -16.66
C THR A 109 -3.04 7.88 -15.78
N PHE A 110 -4.12 7.19 -15.38
CA PHE A 110 -5.13 7.77 -14.49
C PHE A 110 -4.54 8.21 -13.15
N PHE A 111 -3.69 7.36 -12.56
CA PHE A 111 -3.00 7.64 -11.31
C PHE A 111 -2.07 8.85 -11.42
N ALA A 112 -1.19 8.90 -12.43
CA ALA A 112 -0.23 9.99 -12.61
C ALA A 112 -0.92 11.33 -12.92
N VAL A 113 -1.96 11.31 -13.76
CA VAL A 113 -2.77 12.52 -14.06
C VAL A 113 -3.47 13.03 -12.81
N SER A 114 -4.03 12.13 -12.00
CA SER A 114 -4.63 12.51 -10.72
C SER A 114 -3.60 13.19 -9.79
N LEU A 115 -2.44 12.57 -9.57
CA LEU A 115 -1.39 13.14 -8.73
C LEU A 115 -0.94 14.52 -9.21
N LEU A 116 -0.76 14.67 -10.53
CA LEU A 116 -0.38 15.94 -11.14
C LEU A 116 -1.43 17.01 -10.89
N PHE A 117 -2.71 16.73 -11.16
CA PHE A 117 -3.78 17.69 -10.91
C PHE A 117 -3.93 18.00 -9.42
N ARG A 118 -3.83 17.03 -8.52
CA ARG A 118 -3.88 17.31 -7.07
C ARG A 118 -2.76 18.27 -6.66
N TYR A 119 -1.52 17.97 -7.07
CA TYR A 119 -0.36 18.79 -6.74
C TYR A 119 -0.50 20.21 -7.30
N VAL A 120 -0.75 20.32 -8.59
CA VAL A 120 -0.89 21.62 -9.29
C VAL A 120 -2.06 22.41 -8.74
N GLY A 121 -3.23 21.77 -8.56
CA GLY A 121 -4.44 22.43 -8.05
C GLY A 121 -4.22 23.10 -6.70
N LYS A 122 -3.44 22.49 -5.80
CA LYS A 122 -3.15 23.09 -4.49
C LYS A 122 -2.12 24.22 -4.52
N LEU A 123 -1.20 24.23 -5.49
CA LEU A 123 -0.29 25.36 -5.71
C LEU A 123 -1.02 26.62 -6.17
N PHE A 124 -2.15 26.48 -6.88
CA PHE A 124 -2.93 27.60 -7.41
C PHE A 124 -3.90 28.24 -6.39
N VAL A 125 -4.04 27.69 -5.18
CA VAL A 125 -4.97 28.21 -4.16
C VAL A 125 -4.80 29.71 -3.89
N PRO A 126 -3.57 30.27 -3.75
CA PRO A 126 -3.40 31.70 -3.51
C PRO A 126 -3.81 32.59 -4.68
N LEU A 127 -3.89 32.04 -5.90
CA LEU A 127 -4.13 32.80 -7.13
C LEU A 127 -5.60 32.70 -7.58
N ALA A 128 -6.23 31.54 -7.41
CA ALA A 128 -7.62 31.29 -7.80
C ALA A 128 -8.21 30.09 -7.05
N SER A 129 -8.96 30.36 -5.98
CA SER A 129 -9.61 29.33 -5.13
C SER A 129 -10.58 28.44 -5.93
N THR A 130 -11.48 29.04 -6.70
CA THR A 130 -12.46 28.32 -7.53
C THR A 130 -11.77 27.39 -8.53
N MET A 131 -10.68 27.83 -9.16
CA MET A 131 -9.92 26.98 -10.07
C MET A 131 -9.28 25.78 -9.35
N SER A 132 -8.79 25.98 -8.12
CA SER A 132 -8.24 24.90 -7.29
C SER A 132 -9.26 23.81 -6.94
N GLU A 133 -10.51 24.20 -6.68
CA GLU A 133 -11.63 23.28 -6.38
C GLU A 133 -11.96 22.41 -7.60
N TRP A 134 -12.12 23.00 -8.78
CA TRP A 134 -12.36 22.26 -10.02
C TRP A 134 -11.21 21.31 -10.35
N ILE A 135 -9.95 21.77 -10.23
CA ILE A 135 -8.78 20.90 -10.44
C ILE A 135 -8.75 19.75 -9.43
N SER A 136 -9.13 20.00 -8.17
CA SER A 136 -9.23 18.99 -7.12
C SER A 136 -10.30 17.93 -7.44
N LEU A 137 -11.45 18.34 -7.97
CA LEU A 137 -12.50 17.44 -8.43
C LEU A 137 -12.04 16.59 -9.62
N ILE A 138 -11.43 17.21 -10.64
CA ILE A 138 -10.89 16.50 -11.81
C ILE A 138 -9.87 15.46 -11.35
N SER A 139 -8.95 15.84 -10.45
CA SER A 139 -8.00 14.90 -9.83
C SER A 139 -8.70 13.69 -9.19
N GLY A 140 -9.75 13.92 -8.40
CA GLY A 140 -10.51 12.85 -7.75
C GLY A 140 -11.21 11.93 -8.75
N VAL A 141 -11.78 12.48 -9.83
CA VAL A 141 -12.42 11.69 -10.90
C VAL A 141 -11.41 10.79 -11.61
N PHE A 142 -10.23 11.32 -11.98
CA PHE A 142 -9.17 10.53 -12.58
C PHE A 142 -8.67 9.43 -11.62
N PHE A 143 -8.52 9.75 -10.34
CA PHE A 143 -8.15 8.79 -9.31
C PHE A 143 -9.16 7.64 -9.23
N PHE A 144 -10.44 7.97 -9.08
CA PHE A 144 -11.52 7.01 -8.98
C PHE A 144 -11.64 6.12 -10.22
N ALA A 145 -11.50 6.69 -11.41
CA ALA A 145 -11.49 5.92 -12.65
C ALA A 145 -10.32 4.93 -12.70
N GLY A 146 -9.10 5.36 -12.35
CA GLY A 146 -7.91 4.51 -12.29
C GLY A 146 -8.05 3.38 -11.29
N ILE A 147 -8.53 3.69 -10.08
CA ILE A 147 -8.76 2.71 -9.01
C ILE A 147 -9.88 1.74 -9.38
N SER A 148 -10.97 2.20 -9.98
CA SER A 148 -12.06 1.34 -10.45
C SER A 148 -11.56 0.35 -11.50
N TYR A 149 -10.71 0.80 -12.44
CA TYR A 149 -10.13 -0.07 -13.45
C TYR A 149 -9.11 -1.07 -12.86
N TYR A 150 -8.33 -0.65 -11.86
CA TYR A 150 -7.47 -1.54 -11.06
C TYR A 150 -8.30 -2.62 -10.35
N ILE A 151 -9.35 -2.23 -9.63
CA ILE A 151 -10.23 -3.15 -8.89
C ILE A 151 -10.87 -4.15 -9.85
N TYR A 152 -11.43 -3.67 -10.96
CA TYR A 152 -11.99 -4.52 -12.01
C TYR A 152 -10.98 -5.58 -12.49
N SER A 153 -9.75 -5.15 -12.77
CA SER A 153 -8.69 -6.02 -13.27
C SER A 153 -8.31 -7.13 -12.28
N ILE A 154 -8.18 -6.78 -10.99
CA ILE A 154 -7.84 -7.75 -9.93
C ILE A 154 -9.02 -8.65 -9.58
N LEU A 155 -10.25 -8.11 -9.44
CA LEU A 155 -11.44 -8.92 -9.16
C LEU A 155 -11.67 -9.98 -10.24
N ARG A 156 -11.51 -9.62 -11.52
CA ARG A 156 -11.54 -10.58 -12.64
C ARG A 156 -10.56 -11.73 -12.42
N ILE A 157 -9.30 -11.43 -12.06
CA ILE A 157 -8.29 -12.44 -11.76
C ILE A 157 -8.73 -13.34 -10.61
N MET A 158 -9.23 -12.76 -9.51
CA MET A 158 -9.67 -13.51 -8.33
C MET A 158 -10.85 -14.45 -8.65
N LEU A 159 -11.82 -13.97 -9.43
CA LEU A 159 -12.98 -14.75 -9.88
C LEU A 159 -12.56 -15.89 -10.82
N GLU A 160 -11.64 -15.63 -11.75
CA GLU A 160 -11.09 -16.66 -12.65
C GLU A 160 -10.23 -17.68 -11.90
N ALA A 161 -9.45 -17.25 -10.90
CA ALA A 161 -8.62 -18.11 -10.08
C ALA A 161 -9.45 -19.09 -9.24
N LYS A 162 -10.61 -18.65 -8.72
CA LYS A 162 -11.54 -19.53 -7.99
C LYS A 162 -12.01 -20.73 -8.85
N LYS A 163 -12.13 -20.53 -10.17
CA LYS A 163 -12.51 -21.60 -11.12
C LYS A 163 -11.35 -22.55 -11.43
N LYS A 164 -10.10 -22.09 -11.28
CA LYS A 164 -8.88 -22.83 -11.60
C LYS A 164 -8.21 -23.29 -10.30
N ILE A 165 -8.74 -24.35 -9.68
CA ILE A 165 -8.29 -24.96 -8.41
C ILE A 165 -6.95 -25.69 -8.57
N LYS A 166 -5.90 -25.02 -9.06
CA LYS A 166 -4.59 -25.65 -9.26
C LYS A 166 -3.44 -24.97 -8.50
N ARG A 167 -3.68 -23.89 -7.74
CA ARG A 167 -2.64 -23.23 -6.94
C ARG A 167 -3.06 -23.07 -5.48
N PRO A 168 -2.51 -23.86 -4.54
CA PRO A 168 -2.86 -23.82 -3.10
C PRO A 168 -2.44 -22.51 -2.42
N ALA A 169 -1.66 -21.70 -3.14
CA ALA A 169 -0.91 -20.59 -2.62
C ALA A 169 -1.78 -19.30 -2.48
N PHE A 170 -2.73 -19.07 -3.38
CA PHE A 170 -3.55 -17.83 -3.37
C PHE A 170 -4.66 -17.79 -2.29
N PRO A 171 -5.44 -18.87 -2.05
CA PRO A 171 -6.62 -18.80 -1.18
C PRO A 171 -6.39 -18.29 0.25
N PRO A 172 -5.28 -18.62 0.95
CA PRO A 172 -5.07 -18.17 2.34
C PRO A 172 -5.03 -16.65 2.50
N VAL A 173 -4.46 -15.93 1.53
CA VAL A 173 -4.28 -14.45 1.58
C VAL A 173 -5.35 -13.68 0.82
N ALA A 174 -6.26 -14.37 0.13
CA ALA A 174 -7.35 -13.73 -0.61
C ALA A 174 -8.19 -12.75 0.23
N PRO A 175 -8.52 -13.01 1.52
CA PRO A 175 -9.26 -12.04 2.34
C PRO A 175 -8.55 -10.70 2.51
N PHE A 176 -7.23 -10.69 2.70
CA PHE A 176 -6.47 -9.44 2.78
C PHE A 176 -6.49 -8.69 1.44
N PHE A 177 -6.38 -9.38 0.31
CA PHE A 177 -6.55 -8.72 -0.99
C PHE A 177 -7.97 -8.16 -1.19
N LEU A 178 -9.01 -8.83 -0.69
CA LEU A 178 -10.36 -8.26 -0.69
C LEU A 178 -10.46 -7.00 0.17
N MET A 179 -9.81 -6.97 1.33
CA MET A 179 -9.71 -5.75 2.14
C MET A 179 -9.03 -4.63 1.36
N VAL A 180 -7.92 -4.92 0.65
CA VAL A 180 -7.20 -3.93 -0.17
C VAL A 180 -8.12 -3.37 -1.26
N LEU A 181 -8.89 -4.22 -1.94
CA LEU A 181 -9.83 -3.77 -2.97
C LEU A 181 -10.96 -2.92 -2.39
N ALA A 182 -11.53 -3.32 -1.26
CA ALA A 182 -12.53 -2.54 -0.54
C ALA A 182 -11.94 -1.19 -0.08
N GLY A 183 -10.75 -1.21 0.50
CA GLY A 183 -10.00 -0.04 0.96
C GLY A 183 -9.74 0.98 -0.14
N TRP A 184 -9.23 0.52 -1.29
CA TRP A 184 -9.04 1.40 -2.45
C TRP A 184 -10.36 1.96 -2.98
N GLY A 185 -11.40 1.13 -3.09
CA GLY A 185 -12.71 1.56 -3.57
C GLY A 185 -13.35 2.60 -2.67
N GLY A 186 -13.37 2.34 -1.35
CA GLY A 186 -13.90 3.27 -0.35
C GLY A 186 -13.10 4.56 -0.28
N TYR A 187 -11.76 4.48 -0.27
CA TYR A 187 -10.91 5.68 -0.24
C TYR A 187 -11.09 6.55 -1.49
N ALA A 188 -11.13 5.95 -2.69
CA ALA A 188 -11.35 6.69 -3.93
C ALA A 188 -12.75 7.33 -3.99
N ALA A 189 -13.78 6.64 -3.50
CA ALA A 189 -15.12 7.19 -3.40
C ALA A 189 -15.18 8.37 -2.41
N LEU A 190 -14.52 8.25 -1.26
CA LEU A 190 -14.41 9.33 -0.28
C LEU A 190 -13.63 10.53 -0.82
N ASP A 191 -12.57 10.31 -1.60
CA ASP A 191 -11.80 11.40 -2.21
C ASP A 191 -12.63 12.21 -3.21
N VAL A 192 -13.43 11.55 -4.04
CA VAL A 192 -14.39 12.21 -4.94
C VAL A 192 -15.46 12.93 -4.14
N PHE A 193 -16.06 12.26 -3.15
CA PHE A 193 -17.08 12.86 -2.28
C PHE A 193 -16.57 14.15 -1.61
N LEU A 194 -15.36 14.11 -1.04
CA LEU A 194 -14.74 15.27 -0.40
C LEU A 194 -14.44 16.37 -1.41
N SER A 195 -14.00 16.03 -2.61
CA SER A 195 -13.72 17.02 -3.67
C SER A 195 -15.01 17.67 -4.19
N VAL A 196 -16.12 16.93 -4.26
CA VAL A 196 -17.45 17.49 -4.58
C VAL A 196 -17.96 18.37 -3.44
N HIS A 197 -17.82 17.93 -2.19
CA HIS A 197 -18.23 18.70 -1.03
C HIS A 197 -17.49 20.03 -0.95
N MET A 198 -16.19 20.03 -1.20
CA MET A 198 -15.38 21.25 -1.32
C MET A 198 -15.95 22.23 -2.34
N LEU A 199 -16.31 21.75 -3.54
CA LEU A 199 -16.89 22.58 -4.59
C LEU A 199 -18.27 23.14 -4.22
N ILE A 200 -19.10 22.35 -3.54
CA ILE A 200 -20.46 22.79 -3.12
C ILE A 200 -20.39 23.84 -1.99
N THR A 201 -19.35 23.77 -1.15
CA THR A 201 -19.18 24.63 0.02
C THR A 201 -18.22 25.79 -0.20
N ASP A 202 -17.75 26.00 -1.44
CA ASP A 202 -16.72 26.97 -1.81
C ASP A 202 -15.49 26.89 -0.88
N SER A 203 -15.10 25.67 -0.50
CA SER A 203 -14.00 25.41 0.42
C SER A 203 -12.79 24.86 -0.32
N VAL A 204 -11.63 25.49 -0.10
CA VAL A 204 -10.33 25.03 -0.64
C VAL A 204 -9.71 23.87 0.15
N VAL A 205 -10.35 23.47 1.27
CA VAL A 205 -9.91 22.42 2.21
C VAL A 205 -11.03 21.40 2.39
N ALA A 206 -10.69 20.11 2.31
CA ALA A 206 -11.63 19.02 2.59
C ALA A 206 -12.00 19.00 4.08
N GLU A 207 -13.21 18.57 4.42
CA GLU A 207 -13.64 18.51 5.82
C GLU A 207 -12.72 17.57 6.63
N THR A 208 -12.17 18.08 7.73
CA THR A 208 -11.13 17.40 8.53
C THR A 208 -11.59 16.04 9.05
N ILE A 209 -12.85 15.92 9.46
CA ILE A 209 -13.39 14.70 10.06
C ILE A 209 -13.44 13.57 9.02
N TRP A 210 -14.03 13.84 7.85
CA TRP A 210 -14.04 12.90 6.73
C TRP A 210 -12.64 12.57 6.22
N SER A 211 -11.75 13.57 6.16
CA SER A 211 -10.36 13.37 5.75
C SER A 211 -9.64 12.40 6.70
N ARG A 212 -9.75 12.61 8.02
CA ARG A 212 -9.19 11.70 9.04
C ARG A 212 -9.75 10.30 8.90
N PHE A 213 -11.07 10.16 8.76
CA PHE A 213 -11.70 8.85 8.54
C PHE A 213 -11.16 8.16 7.29
N ALA A 214 -11.04 8.88 6.17
CA ALA A 214 -10.51 8.32 4.92
C ALA A 214 -9.06 7.83 5.08
N VAL A 215 -8.21 8.58 5.79
CA VAL A 215 -6.82 8.19 6.08
C VAL A 215 -6.76 6.91 6.92
N GLU A 216 -7.50 6.85 8.03
CA GLU A 216 -7.53 5.67 8.90
C GLU A 216 -8.11 4.45 8.19
N TYR A 217 -9.15 4.66 7.37
CA TYR A 217 -9.72 3.65 6.50
C TYR A 217 -8.68 3.11 5.51
N PHE A 218 -7.92 4.00 4.86
CA PHE A 218 -6.84 3.60 3.94
C PHE A 218 -5.74 2.81 4.64
N ILE A 219 -5.28 3.26 5.82
CA ILE A 219 -4.25 2.56 6.58
C ILE A 219 -4.73 1.15 6.96
N GLY A 220 -5.95 1.06 7.51
CA GLY A 220 -6.54 -0.20 7.99
C GLY A 220 -6.96 -1.17 6.89
N PHE A 221 -7.43 -0.70 5.73
CA PHE A 221 -7.92 -1.57 4.66
C PHE A 221 -6.94 -1.75 3.50
N VAL A 222 -6.00 -0.84 3.29
CA VAL A 222 -5.04 -0.89 2.18
C VAL A 222 -3.64 -1.20 2.68
N LEU A 223 -3.03 -0.29 3.46
CA LEU A 223 -1.60 -0.33 3.79
C LEU A 223 -1.21 -1.58 4.58
N PHE A 224 -1.92 -1.87 5.67
CA PHE A 224 -1.61 -3.06 6.48
C PHE A 224 -1.98 -4.37 5.76
N PRO A 225 -3.21 -4.54 5.22
CA PRO A 225 -3.57 -5.78 4.53
C PRO A 225 -2.67 -6.16 3.36
N ILE A 226 -2.23 -5.19 2.55
CA ILE A 226 -1.32 -5.50 1.45
C ILE A 226 0.05 -5.92 1.97
N SER A 227 0.56 -5.24 2.99
CA SER A 227 1.85 -5.56 3.62
C SER A 227 1.82 -6.96 4.23
N PHE A 228 0.74 -7.32 4.92
CA PHE A 228 0.53 -8.67 5.46
C PHE A 228 0.44 -9.73 4.37
N SER A 229 -0.33 -9.45 3.31
CA SER A 229 -0.46 -10.35 2.17
C SER A 229 0.88 -10.66 1.52
N PHE A 230 1.72 -9.64 1.32
CA PHE A 230 3.05 -9.84 0.76
C PHE A 230 3.96 -10.54 1.76
N ALA A 231 4.06 -10.06 3.01
CA ALA A 231 4.90 -10.66 4.04
C ALA A 231 4.68 -12.18 4.18
N ILE A 232 3.42 -12.62 4.27
CA ILE A 232 3.04 -14.04 4.38
C ILE A 232 3.50 -14.88 3.19
N ARG A 233 3.66 -14.28 2.00
CA ARG A 233 3.87 -15.02 0.75
C ARG A 233 5.27 -14.88 0.20
N THR A 234 5.91 -13.75 0.44
CA THR A 234 7.25 -13.46 -0.07
C THR A 234 8.31 -13.77 0.96
N PHE A 235 8.12 -13.46 2.24
CA PHE A 235 9.18 -13.65 3.23
C PHE A 235 9.60 -15.09 3.47
N PRO A 236 8.71 -16.11 3.47
CA PRO A 236 9.15 -17.51 3.51
C PRO A 236 10.13 -17.88 2.38
N LEU A 237 9.93 -17.30 1.20
CA LEU A 237 10.78 -17.54 0.03
C LEU A 237 12.11 -16.78 0.12
N TYR A 238 12.08 -15.53 0.57
CA TYR A 238 13.22 -14.63 0.54
C TYR A 238 14.09 -14.70 1.79
N LEU A 239 13.49 -14.91 2.96
CA LEU A 239 14.16 -14.98 4.27
C LEU A 239 14.33 -16.42 4.77
N ARG A 240 13.94 -17.42 3.96
CA ARG A 240 13.93 -18.85 4.32
C ARG A 240 13.11 -19.17 5.59
N LEU A 241 12.07 -18.39 5.85
CA LEU A 241 11.15 -18.60 6.97
C LEU A 241 10.16 -19.74 6.72
N PRO A 242 9.55 -20.35 7.75
CA PRO A 242 8.53 -21.37 7.55
C PRO A 242 7.42 -20.92 6.60
N ALA A 243 6.94 -21.85 5.77
CA ALA A 243 5.75 -21.59 4.95
C ALA A 243 4.53 -21.40 5.86
N ALA A 244 3.65 -20.46 5.53
CA ALA A 244 2.44 -20.21 6.32
C ALA A 244 1.47 -21.41 6.23
N ASP A 245 1.44 -22.23 7.28
CA ASP A 245 0.55 -23.37 7.48
C ASP A 245 -0.54 -23.12 8.55
N TRP A 246 -0.53 -21.93 9.14
CA TRP A 246 -1.47 -21.47 10.16
C TRP A 246 -2.72 -20.81 9.54
N PRO A 247 -3.81 -20.58 10.30
CA PRO A 247 -5.10 -20.16 9.74
C PRO A 247 -5.15 -18.67 9.33
N VAL A 248 -4.37 -18.29 8.30
CA VAL A 248 -4.25 -16.91 7.78
C VAL A 248 -5.61 -16.26 7.51
N ARG A 249 -6.57 -17.01 6.98
CA ARG A 249 -7.93 -16.50 6.71
C ARG A 249 -8.64 -16.05 7.99
N LYS A 250 -8.49 -16.77 9.10
CA LYS A 250 -9.10 -16.39 10.39
C LYS A 250 -8.46 -15.11 10.91
N LEU A 251 -7.13 -15.00 10.82
CA LEU A 251 -6.42 -13.78 11.18
C LEU A 251 -6.89 -12.58 10.34
N ALA A 252 -7.03 -12.73 9.03
CA ALA A 252 -7.47 -11.65 8.16
C ALA A 252 -8.89 -11.17 8.50
N ILE A 253 -9.81 -12.09 8.81
CA ILE A 253 -11.17 -11.75 9.26
C ILE A 253 -11.12 -11.04 10.61
N PHE A 254 -10.32 -11.54 11.56
CA PHE A 254 -10.15 -10.92 12.88
C PHE A 254 -9.56 -9.50 12.77
N TYR A 255 -8.57 -9.30 11.90
CA TYR A 255 -7.99 -7.99 11.61
C TYR A 255 -9.01 -7.04 10.94
N ALA A 256 -9.80 -7.53 9.97
CA ALA A 256 -10.86 -6.74 9.35
C ALA A 256 -11.92 -6.31 10.36
N PHE A 257 -12.37 -7.24 11.21
CA PHE A 257 -13.37 -6.99 12.24
C PHE A 257 -12.88 -5.97 13.28
N SER A 258 -11.68 -6.15 13.82
CA SER A 258 -11.08 -5.20 14.77
C SER A 258 -10.88 -3.81 14.15
N THR A 259 -10.46 -3.75 12.89
CA THR A 259 -10.35 -2.48 12.15
C THR A 259 -11.72 -1.82 11.98
N MET A 260 -12.79 -2.57 11.69
CA MET A 260 -14.13 -1.99 11.61
C MET A 260 -14.63 -1.46 12.95
N ILE A 261 -14.38 -2.16 14.06
CA ILE A 261 -14.70 -1.67 15.41
C ILE A 261 -13.97 -0.34 15.66
N TYR A 262 -12.67 -0.29 15.35
CA TYR A 262 -11.87 0.93 15.53
C TYR A 262 -12.42 2.12 14.71
N LEU A 263 -12.82 1.86 13.47
CA LEU A 263 -13.29 2.91 12.56
C LEU A 263 -14.70 3.39 12.88
N LEU A 264 -15.53 2.58 13.57
CA LEU A 264 -16.94 2.89 13.81
C LEU A 264 -17.16 4.27 14.47
N PRO A 265 -16.43 4.65 15.53
CA PRO A 265 -16.60 5.98 16.16
C PRO A 265 -16.00 7.12 15.33
N LEU A 266 -15.13 6.81 14.36
CA LEU A 266 -14.56 7.79 13.45
C LEU A 266 -15.50 8.12 12.28
N VAL A 267 -16.57 7.34 12.09
CA VAL A 267 -17.57 7.60 11.07
C VAL A 267 -18.29 8.93 11.39
N PRO A 268 -18.29 9.92 10.48
CA PRO A 268 -18.70 11.30 10.84
C PRO A 268 -20.14 11.41 11.36
N PHE A 269 -21.07 10.62 10.81
CA PHE A 269 -22.46 10.62 11.28
C PHE A 269 -22.66 9.94 12.65
N LEU A 270 -21.69 9.15 13.12
CA LEU A 270 -21.72 8.48 14.44
C LEU A 270 -20.99 9.27 15.53
N GLN A 271 -20.34 10.39 15.20
CA GLN A 271 -19.63 11.21 16.20
C GLN A 271 -20.56 11.92 17.21
N LYS A 272 -21.87 11.91 16.94
CA LYS A 272 -22.89 12.40 17.88
C LYS A 272 -23.18 11.41 19.01
N LEU A 273 -22.62 10.20 18.97
CA LEU A 273 -22.76 9.22 20.04
C LEU A 273 -22.03 9.69 21.31
N ASN A 274 -22.41 9.10 22.45
CA ASN A 274 -21.77 9.38 23.73
C ASN A 274 -20.24 9.22 23.64
N TYR A 275 -19.50 10.23 24.07
CA TYR A 275 -18.04 10.27 24.01
C TYR A 275 -17.40 9.05 24.68
N SER A 276 -17.88 8.65 25.86
CA SER A 276 -17.33 7.51 26.60
C SER A 276 -17.52 6.19 25.85
N VAL A 277 -18.65 6.02 25.17
CA VAL A 277 -18.93 4.83 24.35
C VAL A 277 -18.03 4.81 23.11
N SER A 278 -17.87 5.98 22.47
CA SER A 278 -17.00 6.14 21.30
C SER A 278 -15.53 5.85 21.63
N ALA A 279 -15.02 6.41 22.73
CA ALA A 279 -13.66 6.19 23.20
C ALA A 279 -13.42 4.71 23.54
N ALA A 280 -14.31 4.08 24.32
CA ALA A 280 -14.21 2.67 24.67
C ALA A 280 -14.24 1.77 23.42
N THR A 281 -15.12 2.06 22.45
CA THR A 281 -15.21 1.30 21.20
C THR A 281 -13.93 1.40 20.38
N SER A 282 -13.39 2.62 20.22
CA SER A 282 -12.11 2.82 19.52
C SER A 282 -10.95 2.12 20.23
N ALA A 283 -10.85 2.21 21.56
CA ALA A 283 -9.82 1.54 22.34
C ALA A 283 -9.87 0.01 22.17
N VAL A 284 -11.06 -0.60 22.29
CA VAL A 284 -11.25 -2.04 22.05
C VAL A 284 -10.84 -2.42 20.63
N GLY A 285 -11.26 -1.63 19.63
CA GLY A 285 -10.88 -1.85 18.23
C GLY A 285 -9.36 -1.82 18.01
N ILE A 286 -8.67 -0.85 18.62
CA ILE A 286 -7.21 -0.72 18.55
C ILE A 286 -6.53 -1.90 19.22
N LEU A 287 -6.93 -2.27 20.44
CA LEU A 287 -6.34 -3.39 21.19
C LEU A 287 -6.47 -4.70 20.41
N LEU A 288 -7.65 -5.00 19.88
CA LEU A 288 -7.87 -6.19 19.05
C LEU A 288 -7.02 -6.16 17.77
N ARG A 289 -6.89 -4.99 17.15
CA ARG A 289 -6.06 -4.79 15.94
C ARG A 289 -4.58 -5.02 16.27
N CYS A 290 -4.07 -4.45 17.37
CA CYS A 290 -2.71 -4.66 17.85
C CYS A 290 -2.43 -6.14 18.14
N CYS A 291 -3.35 -6.84 18.80
CA CYS A 291 -3.26 -8.29 19.01
C CYS A 291 -3.15 -9.07 17.69
N ALA A 292 -3.93 -8.69 16.67
CA ALA A 292 -3.85 -9.31 15.35
C ALA A 292 -2.47 -9.09 14.70
N VAL A 293 -1.91 -7.88 14.79
CA VAL A 293 -0.59 -7.57 14.24
C VAL A 293 0.51 -8.32 14.99
N ILE A 294 0.49 -8.32 16.33
CA ILE A 294 1.47 -9.07 17.13
C ILE A 294 1.40 -10.56 16.80
N TRP A 295 0.19 -11.12 16.68
CA TRP A 295 0.01 -12.52 16.30
C TRP A 295 0.59 -12.81 14.92
N LEU A 296 0.41 -11.91 13.94
CA LEU A 296 1.02 -12.02 12.62
C LEU A 296 2.55 -12.02 12.70
N ILE A 297 3.15 -11.07 13.41
CA ILE A 297 4.61 -10.96 13.56
C ILE A 297 5.18 -12.23 14.17
N TRP A 298 4.55 -12.73 15.24
CA TRP A 298 4.93 -13.99 15.89
C TRP A 298 4.84 -15.18 14.95
N LYS A 299 3.74 -15.30 14.17
CA LYS A 299 3.53 -16.42 13.25
C LYS A 299 4.38 -16.37 12.00
N LEU A 300 4.85 -15.19 11.59
CA LEU A 300 5.83 -15.07 10.52
C LEU A 300 7.24 -15.47 10.96
N ASP A 301 7.50 -15.52 12.27
CA ASP A 301 8.79 -15.92 12.86
C ASP A 301 9.97 -15.05 12.36
N ILE A 302 9.71 -13.82 11.93
CA ILE A 302 10.71 -12.90 11.37
C ILE A 302 11.72 -12.45 12.42
N LEU A 303 11.24 -12.15 13.63
CA LEU A 303 12.06 -11.61 14.72
C LEU A 303 12.63 -12.70 15.63
N THR A 304 11.91 -13.82 15.79
CA THR A 304 12.24 -14.88 16.74
C THR A 304 13.09 -15.99 16.12
N ARG A 305 12.89 -16.33 14.84
CA ARG A 305 13.61 -17.40 14.12
C ARG A 305 13.60 -18.75 14.85
N VAL A 306 12.56 -19.04 15.63
CA VAL A 306 12.48 -20.25 16.46
C VAL A 306 11.96 -21.45 15.67
N GLN A 307 11.24 -21.23 14.57
CA GLN A 307 10.57 -22.29 13.82
C GLN A 307 11.47 -22.90 12.73
N ILE A 308 11.33 -24.21 12.55
CA ILE A 308 12.07 -24.99 11.53
C ILE A 308 11.72 -24.45 10.14
N THR A 309 12.76 -24.15 9.36
CA THR A 309 12.61 -23.58 8.02
C THR A 309 11.88 -24.55 7.07
N TRP A 310 11.20 -24.01 6.05
CA TRP A 310 10.51 -24.86 5.06
C TRP A 310 11.46 -25.78 4.30
N LEU A 311 12.74 -25.38 4.17
CA LEU A 311 13.79 -26.15 3.49
C LEU A 311 14.19 -27.40 4.27
N GLN A 312 14.14 -27.39 5.60
CA GLN A 312 14.51 -28.57 6.41
C GLN A 312 13.44 -29.66 6.38
N LYS A 313 12.17 -29.32 6.09
CA LYS A 313 11.10 -30.32 5.90
C LYS A 313 11.25 -31.13 4.61
N TYR A 314 11.98 -30.59 3.63
CA TYR A 314 12.36 -31.32 2.43
C TYR A 314 13.83 -31.70 2.60
N GLU A 315 14.14 -32.91 3.06
CA GLU A 315 15.48 -33.49 2.93
C GLU A 315 15.88 -33.38 1.46
N MET A 316 16.53 -32.28 1.09
CA MET A 316 17.06 -32.13 -0.24
C MET A 316 18.30 -33.01 -0.27
N GLU A 317 18.16 -34.20 -0.83
CA GLU A 317 19.24 -34.81 -1.59
C GLU A 317 19.90 -33.66 -2.37
N THR A 318 21.07 -33.23 -1.93
CA THR A 318 21.81 -32.17 -2.60
C THR A 318 21.87 -32.53 -4.08
N PRO A 319 21.27 -31.76 -5.00
CA PRO A 319 21.36 -32.08 -6.41
C PRO A 319 22.85 -32.12 -6.74
N LYS A 320 23.35 -33.29 -7.16
CA LYS A 320 24.77 -33.50 -7.49
C LYS A 320 25.28 -32.51 -8.56
N GLU A 321 24.37 -31.87 -9.28
CA GLU A 321 24.65 -30.82 -10.25
C GLU A 321 23.91 -29.53 -9.89
N ARG A 322 24.57 -28.66 -9.11
CA ARG A 322 24.12 -27.27 -8.95
C ARG A 322 24.44 -26.52 -10.25
N LYS A 323 23.43 -25.91 -10.87
CA LYS A 323 23.64 -25.04 -12.04
C LYS A 323 24.61 -23.91 -11.67
N PRO A 324 25.57 -23.53 -12.54
CA PRO A 324 26.48 -22.44 -12.24
C PRO A 324 25.69 -21.16 -11.96
N THR A 325 26.13 -20.41 -10.95
CA THR A 325 25.51 -19.16 -10.53
C THR A 325 25.67 -18.11 -11.62
N ARG A 326 24.67 -17.25 -11.79
CA ARG A 326 24.75 -16.18 -12.80
C ARG A 326 25.73 -15.14 -12.30
N ALA A 327 26.73 -14.81 -13.12
CA ALA A 327 27.71 -13.78 -12.80
C ALA A 327 27.02 -12.48 -12.36
N GLY A 328 27.37 -11.97 -11.17
CA GLY A 328 26.87 -10.71 -10.62
C GLY A 328 25.50 -10.76 -9.93
N LEU A 329 24.90 -11.94 -9.74
CA LEU A 329 23.68 -12.11 -8.95
C LEU A 329 23.95 -12.89 -7.66
N PRO A 330 23.30 -12.54 -6.54
CA PRO A 330 23.52 -13.23 -5.29
C PRO A 330 23.14 -14.72 -5.38
N ASP A 331 23.99 -15.56 -4.80
CA ASP A 331 23.88 -17.01 -4.84
C ASP A 331 22.64 -17.52 -4.12
N TYR A 332 22.06 -18.60 -4.63
CA TYR A 332 21.19 -19.57 -3.95
C TYR A 332 20.53 -19.13 -2.62
N GLY A 333 19.71 -18.08 -2.67
CA GLY A 333 18.89 -17.63 -1.55
C GLY A 333 19.58 -16.69 -0.55
N GLU A 334 20.73 -16.12 -0.87
CA GLU A 334 21.27 -14.93 -0.21
C GLU A 334 20.76 -13.72 -0.98
N PHE A 335 19.51 -13.31 -0.78
CA PHE A 335 19.00 -12.18 -1.52
C PHE A 335 19.55 -10.84 -0.98
N GLY A 336 20.87 -10.62 -1.05
CA GLY A 336 21.54 -9.39 -0.61
C GLY A 336 21.23 -8.99 0.85
N ARG A 337 21.64 -7.77 1.22
CA ARG A 337 21.46 -7.23 2.58
C ARG A 337 20.08 -6.59 2.83
N PHE A 338 19.03 -6.97 2.08
CA PHE A 338 17.72 -6.36 2.31
C PHE A 338 17.04 -6.84 3.59
N GLU A 339 17.53 -7.91 4.21
CA GLU A 339 16.93 -8.46 5.41
C GLU A 339 16.91 -7.45 6.56
N LEU A 340 17.97 -6.63 6.68
CA LEU A 340 18.10 -5.61 7.72
C LEU A 340 16.94 -4.60 7.67
N PRO A 341 16.60 -3.98 6.52
CA PRO A 341 15.39 -3.19 6.38
C PRO A 341 14.10 -3.92 6.81
N VAL A 342 13.97 -5.21 6.50
CA VAL A 342 12.77 -5.99 6.87
C VAL A 342 12.70 -6.21 8.37
N TYR A 343 13.80 -6.62 9.02
CA TYR A 343 13.84 -6.75 10.47
C TYR A 343 13.57 -5.41 11.16
N ALA A 344 14.20 -4.33 10.69
CA ALA A 344 13.98 -3.01 11.23
C ALA A 344 12.49 -2.61 11.12
N ALA A 345 11.87 -2.79 9.95
CA ALA A 345 10.47 -2.48 9.75
C ALA A 345 9.55 -3.27 10.70
N PHE A 346 9.81 -4.56 10.92
CA PHE A 346 9.01 -5.39 11.80
C PHE A 346 9.27 -5.13 13.29
N SER A 347 10.50 -4.78 13.68
CA SER A 347 10.82 -4.33 15.03
C SER A 347 10.12 -3.01 15.36
N TRP A 348 10.16 -2.04 14.44
CA TRP A 348 9.44 -0.77 14.60
C TRP A 348 7.92 -0.97 14.61
N LEU A 349 7.40 -1.86 13.77
CA LEU A 349 5.98 -2.21 13.80
C LEU A 349 5.59 -2.84 15.13
N PHE A 350 6.37 -3.80 15.64
CA PHE A 350 6.12 -4.44 16.94
C PHE A 350 6.14 -3.42 18.08
N LEU A 351 7.16 -2.57 18.13
CA LEU A 351 7.26 -1.52 19.12
C LEU A 351 6.05 -0.55 19.02
N GLY A 352 5.70 -0.13 17.81
CA GLY A 352 4.58 0.76 17.56
C GLY A 352 3.25 0.19 18.04
N VAL A 353 2.95 -1.08 17.77
CA VAL A 353 1.68 -1.70 18.21
C VAL A 353 1.65 -1.96 19.71
N VAL A 354 2.79 -2.24 20.35
CA VAL A 354 2.87 -2.37 21.81
C VAL A 354 2.62 -1.02 22.47
N LEU A 355 3.31 0.04 22.04
CA LEU A 355 3.13 1.38 22.57
C LEU A 355 1.70 1.89 22.35
N GLN A 356 1.14 1.65 21.17
CA GLN A 356 -0.25 1.99 20.88
C GLN A 356 -1.23 1.22 21.78
N GLY A 357 -0.99 -0.08 22.00
CA GLY A 357 -1.82 -0.88 22.90
C GLY A 357 -1.78 -0.39 24.35
N VAL A 358 -0.61 -0.02 24.86
CA VAL A 358 -0.47 0.50 26.24
C VAL A 358 -1.17 1.85 26.38
N ASN A 359 -0.95 2.76 25.42
CA ASN A 359 -1.52 4.11 25.47
C ASN A 359 -3.06 4.13 25.46
N GLU A 360 -3.69 3.15 24.83
CA GLU A 360 -5.17 3.04 24.76
C GLU A 360 -5.76 2.19 25.89
N SER A 361 -4.92 1.59 26.75
CA SER A 361 -5.34 0.79 27.91
C SER A 361 -5.33 1.59 29.23
N VAL A 362 -4.71 2.77 29.22
CA VAL A 362 -4.68 3.77 30.31
C VAL A 362 -5.69 4.85 29.98
#